data_AF-D5T2I7-F1
#
_entry.id   AF-D5T2I7-F1
#
_cell.length_a   1.000
_cell.length_b   1.000
_cell.length_c   1.000
_cell.angle_alpha   90.00
_cell.angle_beta   90.00
_cell.angle_gamma   90.00
#
_symmetry.space_group_name_H-M   'P 1'
#
loop_
_entity.id
_entity.type
_entity.pdbx_description
1 polymer ?
#
loop_
_entity_poly.entity_id
_entity_poly.type
_entity_poly.pdbx_seq_one_letter_code
_entity_poly.pdbx_strand_id
1 'polypeptide(L)' 'MRKKNQNFDVDLVEGDKQIQVLVDKKPVGHIEQADRGFVGYFGQQAVINQAKNQDEALQAILASFNLYQ' A
#
# COMPACT_ATOMS: atom_id res chain seq x y z
N MET A 1 -12.95 -9.65 -25.64
CA MET A 1 -13.20 -9.23 -24.25
C MET A 1 -11.94 -8.56 -23.72
N ARG A 2 -11.97 -7.26 -23.42
CA ARG A 2 -10.78 -6.45 -23.10
C ARG A 2 -10.80 -6.19 -21.58
N LYS A 3 -9.92 -6.85 -20.81
CA LYS A 3 -9.62 -6.41 -19.43
C LYS A 3 -8.82 -5.10 -19.54
N LYS A 4 -9.49 -3.98 -19.30
CA LYS A 4 -8.92 -2.64 -19.45
C LYS A 4 -8.15 -2.29 -18.17
N ASN A 5 -6.92 -1.85 -18.34
CA ASN A 5 -6.10 -1.05 -17.42
C ASN A 5 -5.67 -1.66 -16.08
N GLN A 6 -4.40 -2.06 -15.98
CA GLN A 6 -3.63 -1.99 -14.73
C GLN A 6 -2.21 -1.47 -15.00
N ASN A 7 -2.08 -0.41 -15.81
CA ASN A 7 -0.86 0.40 -15.80
C ASN A 7 -1.09 1.50 -14.75
N PHE A 8 -0.91 1.15 -13.49
CA PHE A 8 -0.77 2.14 -12.43
C PHE A 8 0.69 2.15 -12.00
N ASP A 9 1.27 3.34 -11.88
CA ASP A 9 2.64 3.51 -11.40
C ASP A 9 2.61 3.52 -9.88
N VAL A 10 3.41 2.66 -9.24
CA VAL A 10 3.49 2.58 -7.78
C VAL A 10 4.82 3.18 -7.34
N ASP A 11 4.75 4.33 -6.67
CA ASP A 11 5.91 4.96 -6.07
C ASP A 11 5.90 4.71 -4.56
N LEU A 12 7.06 4.34 -4.02
CA LEU A 12 7.30 4.22 -2.59
C LEU A 12 8.21 5.34 -2.15
N VAL A 13 7.74 6.18 -1.24
CA VAL A 13 8.53 7.25 -0.64
C VAL A 13 8.84 6.87 0.79
N GLU A 14 10.09 6.46 1.02
CA GLU A 14 10.60 6.16 2.36
C GLU A 14 10.73 7.45 3.17
N GLY A 15 10.03 7.51 4.30
CA GLY A 15 10.24 8.51 5.36
C GLY A 15 10.85 7.86 6.60
N ASP A 16 11.18 8.67 7.61
CA ASP A 16 11.94 8.23 8.78
C ASP A 16 11.35 7.02 9.54
N LYS A 17 10.02 6.83 9.52
CA LYS A 17 9.32 5.74 10.25
C LYS A 17 8.20 5.05 9.46
N GLN A 18 7.92 5.55 8.26
CA GLN A 18 6.83 5.07 7.43
C GLN A 18 7.20 5.20 5.97
N ILE A 19 6.67 4.31 5.15
CA ILE A 19 6.85 4.30 3.70
C ILE A 19 5.53 4.70 3.09
N GLN A 20 5.48 5.89 2.50
CA GLN A 20 4.29 6.36 1.82
C GLN A 20 4.14 5.61 0.49
N VAL A 21 2.95 5.08 0.26
CA VAL A 21 2.57 4.43 -1.01
C VAL A 21 1.79 5.43 -1.84
N LEU A 22 2.29 5.70 -3.04
CA LEU A 22 1.61 6.52 -4.04
C LEU A 22 1.26 5.65 -5.25
N VAL A 23 0.07 5.88 -5.78
CA VAL A 23 -0.38 5.30 -7.04
C VAL A 23 -0.67 6.44 -8.00
N ASP A 24 -0.05 6.43 -9.18
CA ASP A 24 -0.11 7.52 -10.16
C ASP A 24 0.21 8.89 -9.52
N LYS A 25 1.24 8.93 -8.67
CA LYS A 25 1.67 10.09 -7.87
C LYS A 25 0.65 10.61 -6.85
N LYS A 26 -0.44 9.86 -6.59
CA LYS A 26 -1.41 10.19 -5.54
C LYS A 26 -1.16 9.33 -4.32
N PRO A 27 -1.08 9.91 -3.11
CA PRO A 27 -0.94 9.11 -1.90
C PRO A 27 -2.21 8.27 -1.70
N VAL A 28 -2.04 6.95 -1.65
CA VAL A 28 -3.14 6.01 -1.40
C VAL A 28 -3.08 5.42 0.00
N GLY A 29 -1.90 5.38 0.60
CA GLY A 29 -1.67 4.68 1.85
C GLY A 29 -0.24 4.79 2.32
N HIS A 30 0.06 4.19 3.46
CA HIS A 30 1.41 4.15 4.02
C HIS A 30 1.64 2.82 4.72
N ILE A 31 2.90 2.42 4.80
CA ILE A 31 3.36 1.23 5.49
C ILE A 31 4.16 1.70 6.69
N GLU A 32 3.82 1.23 7.88
CA GLU A 32 4.55 1.48 9.10
C GLU A 32 5.27 0.21 9.56
N GLN A 33 6.48 0.36 10.08
CA GLN A 33 7.17 -0.75 10.73
C GLN A 33 6.68 -0.88 12.17
N ALA A 34 6.20 -2.07 12.54
CA ALA A 34 5.76 -2.40 13.89
C ALA A 34 6.68 -3.43 14.54
N ASP A 35 6.57 -3.59 15.87
CA ASP A 35 7.43 -4.48 16.67
C ASP A 35 7.50 -5.93 16.17
N ARG A 36 6.47 -6.39 15.44
CA ARG A 36 6.36 -7.76 14.90
C ARG A 36 6.00 -7.79 13.41
N GLY A 37 6.53 -6.87 12.61
CA GLY A 37 6.38 -6.88 11.16
C GLY A 37 6.04 -5.51 10.59
N PHE A 38 5.11 -5.47 9.64
CA PHE A 38 4.67 -4.26 8.97
C PHE A 38 3.15 -4.09 9.04
N VAL A 39 2.71 -2.86 9.20
CA VAL A 39 1.29 -2.47 9.16
C VAL A 39 1.07 -1.70 7.87
N GLY A 40 0.11 -2.13 7.06
CA GLY A 40 -0.28 -1.44 5.84
C GLY A 40 -1.59 -0.69 6.05
N TYR A 41 -1.58 0.60 5.75
CA TYR A 41 -2.75 1.48 5.81
C TYR A 41 -3.16 1.92 4.41
N PHE A 42 -4.45 1.83 4.11
CA PHE A 42 -5.08 2.47 2.96
C PHE A 42 -5.81 3.73 3.46
N GLY A 43 -5.32 4.90 3.08
CA GLY A 43 -5.71 6.16 3.72
C GLY A 43 -5.39 6.15 5.22
N GLN A 44 -6.43 6.17 6.05
CA GLN A 44 -6.35 6.07 7.52
C GLN A 44 -6.72 4.68 8.05
N GLN A 45 -7.20 3.77 7.19
CA GLN A 45 -7.67 2.45 7.60
C GLN A 45 -6.54 1.43 7.50
N ALA A 46 -6.25 0.72 8.59
CA ALA A 46 -5.34 -0.42 8.55
C ALA A 46 -5.99 -1.56 7.75
N VAL A 47 -5.36 -1.95 6.65
CA VAL A 47 -5.81 -3.07 5.80
C VAL A 47 -5.06 -4.36 6.14
N ILE A 48 -3.90 -4.24 6.78
CA ILE A 48 -3.13 -5.36 7.32
C ILE A 48 -2.33 -4.91 8.54
N ASN A 49 -2.42 -5.65 9.64
CA ASN A 49 -1.81 -5.28 10.92
C ASN A 49 -0.50 -6.05 11.23
N GLN A 50 -0.23 -7.14 10.51
CA GLN A 50 0.90 -8.03 10.77
C GLN A 50 1.40 -8.65 9.46
N ALA A 51 1.91 -7.82 8.56
CA ALA A 51 2.58 -8.30 7.36
C ALA A 51 3.99 -8.77 7.72
N LYS A 52 4.42 -9.90 7.16
CA LYS A 52 5.74 -10.51 7.38
C LYS A 52 6.86 -9.67 6.76
N ASN A 53 6.55 -8.98 5.68
CA ASN A 53 7.45 -8.09 4.97
C ASN A 53 6.69 -6.89 4.40
N GLN A 54 7.44 -5.89 3.95
CA GLN A 54 6.90 -4.68 3.32
C GLN A 54 6.07 -5.00 2.07
N ASP A 55 6.48 -5.98 1.27
CA ASP A 55 5.76 -6.36 0.04
C ASP A 55 4.34 -6.87 0.32
N GLU A 56 4.16 -7.65 1.39
CA GLU A 56 2.85 -8.14 1.82
C GLU A 56 1.97 -6.97 2.30
N ALA A 57 2.55 -5.99 3.00
CA ALA A 57 1.84 -4.77 3.38
C ALA A 57 1.41 -3.95 2.16
N LEU A 58 2.32 -3.79 1.19
CA LEU A 58 2.07 -3.09 -0.06
C LEU A 58 0.97 -3.78 -0.88
N GLN A 59 1.02 -5.09 -1.04
CA GLN A 59 0.02 -5.85 -1.78
C GLN A 59 -1.38 -5.72 -1.16
N ALA A 60 -1.50 -5.70 0.17
CA ALA A 60 -2.77 -5.48 0.84
C ALA A 60 -3.34 -4.07 0.57
N ILE A 61 -2.47 -3.05 0.55
CA ILE A 61 -2.85 -1.66 0.21
C ILE A 61 -3.32 -1.58 -1.24
N LEU A 62 -2.57 -2.16 -2.19
CA LEU A 62 -2.92 -2.15 -3.62
C LEU A 62 -4.18 -2.98 -3.92
N ALA A 63 -4.37 -4.11 -3.24
CA ALA A 63 -5.59 -4.91 -3.34
C ALA A 63 -6.81 -4.10 -2.88
N SER A 64 -6.66 -3.36 -1.77
CA SER A 64 -7.70 -2.46 -1.28
C SER A 64 -7.99 -1.34 -2.28
N PHE A 65 -6.95 -0.70 -2.83
CA PHE A 65 -7.11 0.31 -3.88
C PHE A 65 -7.88 -0.21 -5.10
N ASN A 66 -7.57 -1.41 -5.58
CA ASN A 66 -8.27 -2.03 -6.72
C ASN A 66 -9.75 -2.37 -6.44
N LEU A 67 -10.11 -2.62 -5.17
CA LEU A 67 -11.49 -2.91 -4.78
C LEU A 67 -12.37 -1.66 -4.71
N TYR A 68 -11.77 -0.50 -4.46
CA TYR A 68 -12.46 0.78 -4.32
C TYR A 68 -12.31 1.70 -5.55
N GLN A 69 -11.87 1.15 -6.69
CA GLN A 69 -11.69 1.88 -7.95
C GLN A 69 -13.00 2.11 -8.73
#